data_AF-A0A377GK37-F1
#
_entry.id   AF-A0A377GK37-F1
#
_cell.length_a   1.000
_cell.length_b   1.000
_cell.length_c   1.000
_cell.angle_alpha   90.00
_cell.angle_beta   90.00
_cell.angle_gamma   90.00
#
_symmetry.space_group_name_H-M   'P 1'
#
loop_
_entity.id
_entity.type
_entity.pdbx_description
1 polymer ?
#
loop_
_entity_poly.entity_id
_entity_poly.type
_entity_poly.pdbx_seq_one_letter_code
_entity_poly.pdbx_strand_id
1 'polypeptide(L)'
;MPIKPTFQGGIDLNFSSQSKFETIEGVAQEMQAPIIARNAVRFLMMGWTEQWTEFLTPAVAHAIFVKRDHELLRELRFAFQQGFLELFEQLRNKQLTEEQEEQVHLYLSNCLTLLPYGDLTRYESIKIPQYIDGNWELVEYLVKPIELTERSGWKRFFIQDTDRVFAYGLEPLFHRKAESHLIFMGTTYPAGQGFLPQVNTDSNGFETVGESLYIMGRKRIHEWLNTQNNKIHVCGVSLGGSLSLLLAIDKGDYKLSRVDALNPAGLHDSKRTYDYWDELLDKPIVVVQKQGDDPVSAFGSWKDDWYIIQVTPPNEKKGPNCFCDHFLNYAGFAGTKFDYIEAEQDNIKRKTRNFWLYTLGRSLIYGFILLPYTYAVRPLFYFLAQNWRITVPVLGILVSASLAVAGVLPLLAFLGIVGGLFASIFISSCCFPKNKVSKVAPVQAEHLEKEGLAQLHDPSLARNPTMDIYSNHNAVEVDLTYQQIHTYYDVMRRLVKNKPSLPSEEKKSKHIDGVTKKSLLQECSEPKKHDFVVPFRVTPAKAAHIRHTLTLVQQLGIENENLKPSLEECYTEYCIGKHR
;
A
#
# COMPACT_ATOMS: atom_id res chain seq x y z
N MET A 1 25.41 -2.62 -21.17
CA MET A 1 24.48 -3.22 -22.15
C MET A 1 24.33 -2.28 -23.33
N PRO A 2 24.07 -2.74 -24.57
CA PRO A 2 23.72 -1.83 -25.67
C PRO A 2 22.45 -1.05 -25.31
N ILE A 3 22.42 0.26 -25.58
CA ILE A 3 21.22 1.08 -25.38
C ILE A 3 20.10 0.51 -26.25
N LYS A 4 18.92 0.27 -25.68
CA LYS A 4 17.73 -0.07 -26.45
C LYS A 4 17.37 1.08 -27.40
N PRO A 5 16.82 0.80 -28.60
CA PRO A 5 16.38 1.86 -29.50
C PRO A 5 15.24 2.68 -28.87
N THR A 6 15.25 3.99 -29.13
CA THR A 6 14.07 4.83 -28.89
C THR A 6 12.87 4.27 -29.65
N PHE A 7 11.69 4.32 -29.04
CA PHE A 7 10.43 4.05 -29.72
C PHE A 7 9.38 5.11 -29.41
N GLN A 8 8.35 5.15 -30.26
CA GLN A 8 7.13 5.91 -30.03
C GLN A 8 6.01 4.93 -29.72
N GLY A 9 5.11 5.30 -28.81
CA GLY A 9 3.93 4.53 -28.48
C GLY A 9 3.16 4.11 -29.74
N GLY A 10 2.51 2.96 -29.66
CA GLY A 10 1.76 2.40 -30.79
C GLY A 10 0.25 2.37 -30.56
N ILE A 11 -0.20 2.58 -29.32
CA ILE A 11 -1.59 2.40 -28.91
C ILE A 11 -2.01 3.41 -27.86
N ASP A 12 -3.31 3.74 -27.86
CA ASP A 12 -3.95 4.48 -26.78
C ASP A 12 -4.57 3.51 -25.76
N LEU A 13 -4.15 3.64 -24.51
CA LEU A 13 -4.60 2.84 -23.37
C LEU A 13 -5.51 3.71 -22.51
N ASN A 14 -6.81 3.54 -22.69
CA ASN A 14 -7.79 4.36 -21.99
C ASN A 14 -8.22 3.70 -20.69
N PHE A 15 -8.00 4.35 -19.55
CA PHE A 15 -8.43 3.84 -18.25
C PHE A 15 -9.94 4.02 -17.98
N SER A 16 -10.65 4.69 -18.89
CA SER A 16 -12.09 4.86 -18.90
C SER A 16 -12.58 4.97 -20.34
N SER A 17 -13.80 4.52 -20.61
CA SER A 17 -14.45 4.66 -21.92
C SER A 17 -14.70 6.13 -22.32
N GLN A 18 -14.67 7.05 -21.35
CA GLN A 18 -14.84 8.49 -21.58
C GLN A 18 -13.71 9.27 -20.90
N SER A 19 -13.09 10.18 -21.66
CA SER A 19 -12.06 11.09 -21.14
C SER A 19 -12.62 12.33 -20.43
N LYS A 20 -13.86 12.70 -20.72
CA LYS A 20 -14.50 13.88 -20.12
C LYS A 20 -14.88 13.63 -18.67
N PHE A 21 -14.85 14.70 -17.88
CA PHE A 21 -15.28 14.62 -16.49
C PHE A 21 -16.80 14.61 -16.37
N GLU A 22 -17.26 13.87 -15.36
CA GLU A 22 -18.63 13.88 -14.89
C GLU A 22 -18.83 15.08 -13.95
N THR A 23 -19.88 15.87 -14.16
CA THR A 23 -20.20 17.01 -13.29
C THR A 23 -20.77 16.55 -11.95
N ILE A 24 -20.43 17.28 -10.88
CA ILE A 24 -21.04 17.13 -9.55
C ILE A 24 -22.15 18.16 -9.28
N GLU A 25 -22.40 19.06 -10.22
CA GLU A 25 -23.44 20.09 -10.07
C GLU A 25 -24.83 19.45 -9.99
N GLY A 26 -25.60 19.83 -8.97
CA GLY A 26 -26.93 19.25 -8.71
C GLY A 26 -26.92 17.82 -8.15
N VAL A 27 -25.75 17.23 -7.88
CA VAL A 27 -25.62 15.90 -7.27
C VAL A 27 -25.58 16.01 -5.75
N ALA A 28 -26.40 15.22 -5.06
CA ALA A 28 -26.40 15.14 -3.60
C ALA A 28 -25.02 14.75 -3.05
N GLN A 29 -24.60 15.31 -1.92
CA GLN A 29 -23.24 15.19 -1.39
C GLN A 29 -22.79 13.74 -1.20
N GLU A 30 -23.68 12.88 -0.71
CA GLU A 30 -23.47 11.45 -0.51
C GLU A 30 -23.21 10.66 -1.81
N MET A 31 -23.58 11.23 -2.97
CA MET A 31 -23.38 10.60 -4.29
C MET A 31 -22.20 11.20 -5.05
N GLN A 32 -21.48 12.19 -4.49
CA GLN A 32 -20.38 12.85 -5.18
C GLN A 32 -19.08 12.05 -5.16
N ALA A 33 -18.81 11.29 -4.09
CA ALA A 33 -17.56 10.53 -3.94
C ALA A 33 -17.24 9.59 -5.13
N PRO A 34 -18.21 8.80 -5.67
CA PRO A 34 -17.99 7.99 -6.86
C PRO A 34 -17.59 8.81 -8.10
N ILE A 35 -18.20 9.97 -8.30
CA ILE A 35 -17.93 10.87 -9.43
C ILE A 35 -16.51 11.43 -9.32
N ILE A 36 -16.17 11.95 -8.14
CA ILE A 36 -14.83 12.51 -7.86
C ILE A 36 -13.75 11.44 -8.07
N ALA A 37 -13.96 10.23 -7.57
CA ALA A 37 -13.03 9.11 -7.74
C ALA A 37 -12.81 8.75 -9.22
N ARG A 38 -13.88 8.60 -10.01
CA ARG A 38 -13.77 8.30 -11.45
C ARG A 38 -13.05 9.41 -12.20
N ASN A 39 -13.40 10.67 -11.94
CA ASN A 39 -12.70 11.79 -12.52
C ASN A 39 -11.21 11.72 -12.14
N ALA A 40 -10.86 11.50 -10.86
CA ALA A 40 -9.46 11.51 -10.41
C ALA A 40 -8.62 10.49 -11.18
N VAL A 41 -9.15 9.29 -11.40
CA VAL A 41 -8.49 8.27 -12.22
C VAL A 41 -8.39 8.69 -13.69
N ARG A 42 -9.44 9.29 -14.29
CA ARG A 42 -9.35 9.84 -15.66
C ARG A 42 -8.22 10.86 -15.78
N PHE A 43 -8.11 11.76 -14.81
CA PHE A 43 -7.07 12.78 -14.80
C PHE A 43 -5.67 12.17 -14.72
N LEU A 44 -5.46 11.26 -13.77
CA LEU A 44 -4.16 10.63 -13.56
C LEU A 44 -3.75 9.72 -14.73
N MET A 45 -4.71 9.00 -15.34
CA MET A 45 -4.42 7.91 -16.29
C MET A 45 -4.67 8.25 -17.75
N MET A 46 -5.40 9.32 -18.07
CA MET A 46 -5.77 9.72 -19.44
C MET A 46 -5.21 11.10 -19.84
N GLY A 47 -4.35 11.66 -18.99
CA GLY A 47 -3.55 12.83 -19.25
C GLY A 47 -4.25 14.14 -18.90
N TRP A 48 -3.57 15.25 -19.23
CA TRP A 48 -4.08 16.58 -18.93
C TRP A 48 -5.42 16.87 -19.64
N THR A 49 -6.29 17.63 -18.97
CA THR A 49 -7.55 18.15 -19.51
C THR A 49 -7.79 19.56 -18.99
N GLU A 50 -8.40 20.41 -19.80
CA GLU A 50 -8.80 21.77 -19.40
C GLU A 50 -9.81 21.77 -18.24
N GLN A 51 -10.54 20.67 -18.06
CA GLN A 51 -11.52 20.47 -16.97
C GLN A 51 -10.89 20.22 -15.59
N TRP A 52 -9.57 20.23 -15.44
CA TRP A 52 -8.90 19.88 -14.17
C TRP A 52 -9.35 20.74 -12.98
N THR A 53 -9.79 21.97 -13.21
CA THR A 53 -10.28 22.87 -12.16
C THR A 53 -11.57 22.36 -11.52
N GLU A 54 -12.32 21.48 -12.20
CA GLU A 54 -13.51 20.81 -11.64
C GLU A 54 -13.16 19.91 -10.43
N PHE A 55 -11.89 19.55 -10.21
CA PHE A 55 -11.45 18.87 -8.98
C PHE A 55 -11.29 19.77 -7.78
N LEU A 56 -11.20 21.08 -7.96
CA LEU A 56 -10.93 22.03 -6.88
C LEU A 56 -12.20 22.29 -6.06
N THR A 57 -12.77 21.22 -5.53
CA THR A 57 -13.98 21.25 -4.71
C THR A 57 -13.59 21.35 -3.23
N PRO A 58 -14.43 21.94 -2.37
CA PRO A 58 -14.20 21.97 -0.94
C PRO A 58 -14.04 20.57 -0.32
N ALA A 59 -14.77 19.57 -0.84
CA ALA A 59 -14.68 18.19 -0.38
C ALA A 59 -13.29 17.58 -0.66
N VAL A 60 -12.78 17.76 -1.89
CA VAL A 60 -11.44 17.30 -2.27
C VAL A 60 -10.36 18.04 -1.48
N ALA A 61 -10.46 19.37 -1.35
CA ALA A 61 -9.52 20.16 -0.57
C ALA A 61 -9.49 19.71 0.90
N HIS A 62 -10.66 19.47 1.51
CA HIS A 62 -10.74 18.94 2.87
C HIS A 62 -10.14 17.54 2.98
N ALA A 63 -10.40 16.66 2.02
CA ALA A 63 -9.84 15.30 1.98
C ALA A 63 -8.31 15.28 1.88
N ILE A 64 -7.72 16.26 1.17
CA ILE A 64 -6.28 16.39 0.94
C ILE A 64 -5.56 17.08 2.11
N PHE A 65 -6.12 18.17 2.65
CA PHE A 65 -5.42 19.04 3.59
C PHE A 65 -5.86 18.91 5.05
N VAL A 66 -7.06 18.39 5.32
CA VAL A 66 -7.66 18.41 6.66
C VAL A 66 -7.83 17.00 7.22
N LYS A 67 -8.60 16.15 6.54
CA LYS A 67 -8.93 14.81 7.04
C LYS A 67 -9.26 13.86 5.91
N ARG A 68 -8.63 12.68 5.95
CA ARG A 68 -8.95 11.56 5.05
C ARG A 68 -10.44 11.23 5.01
N ASP A 69 -10.92 11.01 3.80
CA ASP A 69 -12.28 10.58 3.52
C ASP A 69 -12.29 9.11 3.09
N HIS A 70 -12.67 8.22 4.00
CA HIS A 70 -12.67 6.78 3.73
C HIS A 70 -13.68 6.37 2.64
N GLU A 71 -14.75 7.13 2.44
CA GLU A 71 -15.71 6.85 1.37
C GLU A 71 -15.12 7.22 0.01
N LEU A 72 -14.52 8.41 -0.11
CA LEU A 72 -13.83 8.80 -1.33
C LEU A 72 -12.73 7.81 -1.70
N LEU A 73 -11.95 7.34 -0.72
CA LEU A 73 -10.86 6.37 -0.96
C LEU A 73 -11.39 4.97 -1.31
N ARG A 74 -12.52 4.55 -0.73
CA ARG A 74 -13.25 3.34 -1.16
C ARG A 74 -13.64 3.43 -2.63
N GLU A 75 -14.25 4.54 -3.03
CA GLU A 75 -14.65 4.76 -4.43
C GLU A 75 -13.44 4.89 -5.37
N LEU A 76 -12.32 5.44 -4.90
CA LEU A 76 -11.08 5.49 -5.67
C LEU A 76 -10.57 4.09 -6.03
N ARG A 77 -10.57 3.14 -5.08
CA ARG A 77 -10.21 1.73 -5.37
C ARG A 77 -11.15 1.11 -6.39
N PHE A 78 -12.44 1.42 -6.30
CA PHE A 78 -13.43 0.92 -7.25
C PHE A 78 -13.22 1.51 -8.65
N ALA A 79 -12.92 2.81 -8.76
CA ALA A 79 -12.57 3.44 -10.03
C ALA A 79 -11.31 2.83 -10.66
N PHE A 80 -10.29 2.51 -9.85
CA PHE A 80 -9.13 1.76 -10.31
C PHE A 80 -9.51 0.37 -10.87
N GLN A 81 -10.35 -0.37 -10.14
CA GLN A 81 -10.85 -1.67 -10.60
C GLN A 81 -11.61 -1.55 -11.93
N GLN A 82 -12.46 -0.54 -12.10
CA GLN A 82 -13.19 -0.31 -13.35
C GLN A 82 -12.24 -0.06 -14.52
N GLY A 83 -11.20 0.75 -14.33
CA GLY A 83 -10.27 1.01 -15.41
C GLY A 83 -9.33 -0.14 -15.73
N PHE A 84 -8.96 -0.99 -14.77
CA PHE A 84 -8.28 -2.25 -15.06
C PHE A 84 -9.15 -3.19 -15.92
N LEU A 85 -10.47 -3.22 -15.70
CA LEU A 85 -11.39 -3.96 -16.56
C LEU A 85 -11.43 -3.35 -17.97
N GLU A 86 -11.51 -2.02 -18.08
CA GLU A 86 -11.49 -1.33 -19.38
C GLU A 86 -10.20 -1.59 -20.16
N LEU A 87 -9.04 -1.61 -19.48
CA LEU A 87 -7.77 -1.97 -20.09
C LEU A 87 -7.75 -3.43 -20.55
N PHE A 88 -8.26 -4.36 -19.73
CA PHE A 88 -8.36 -5.75 -20.13
C PHE A 88 -9.19 -5.92 -21.42
N GLU A 89 -10.33 -5.25 -21.51
CA GLU A 89 -11.19 -5.31 -22.70
C GLU A 89 -10.49 -4.73 -23.95
N GLN A 90 -9.63 -3.73 -23.78
CA GLN A 90 -8.81 -3.18 -24.86
C GLN A 90 -7.66 -4.10 -25.28
N LEU A 91 -7.13 -4.93 -24.38
CA LEU A 91 -5.94 -5.76 -24.60
C LEU A 91 -6.27 -7.20 -25.00
N ARG A 92 -7.39 -7.75 -24.51
CA ARG A 92 -7.78 -9.13 -24.79
C ARG A 92 -7.83 -9.38 -26.30
N ASN A 93 -7.28 -10.53 -26.71
CA ASN A 93 -7.20 -10.96 -28.12
C ASN A 93 -6.33 -10.09 -29.04
N LYS A 94 -5.57 -9.10 -28.53
CA LYS A 94 -4.59 -8.38 -29.33
C LYS A 94 -3.23 -9.08 -29.33
N GLN A 95 -2.60 -9.12 -30.49
CA GLN A 95 -1.16 -9.35 -30.63
C GLN A 95 -0.48 -7.99 -30.72
N LEU A 96 0.46 -7.75 -29.82
CA LEU A 96 1.17 -6.48 -29.70
C LEU A 96 2.58 -6.64 -30.28
N THR A 97 3.16 -5.55 -30.80
CA THR A 97 4.61 -5.52 -31.09
C THR A 97 5.40 -5.43 -29.79
N GLU A 98 6.70 -5.73 -29.80
CA GLU A 98 7.57 -5.59 -28.62
C GLU A 98 7.51 -4.17 -28.01
N GLU A 99 7.47 -3.13 -28.85
CA GLU A 99 7.34 -1.74 -28.36
C GLU A 99 5.97 -1.47 -27.73
N GLN A 100 4.90 -2.04 -28.29
CA GLN A 100 3.56 -1.92 -27.72
C GLN A 100 3.44 -2.70 -26.41
N GLU A 101 4.06 -3.87 -26.29
CA GLU A 101 4.12 -4.63 -25.04
C GLU A 101 4.87 -3.86 -23.96
N GLU A 102 6.05 -3.30 -24.27
CA GLU A 102 6.79 -2.43 -23.33
C GLU A 102 5.97 -1.21 -22.94
N GLN A 103 5.26 -0.56 -23.89
CA GLN A 103 4.34 0.54 -23.59
C GLN A 103 3.26 0.11 -22.58
N VAL A 104 2.62 -1.04 -22.79
CA VAL A 104 1.59 -1.57 -21.87
C VAL A 104 2.19 -1.89 -20.51
N HIS A 105 3.37 -2.49 -20.45
CA HIS A 105 4.05 -2.78 -19.20
C HIS A 105 4.33 -1.50 -18.40
N LEU A 106 4.91 -0.48 -19.03
CA LEU A 106 5.18 0.82 -18.38
C LEU A 106 3.88 1.47 -17.89
N TYR A 107 2.81 1.44 -18.71
CA TYR A 107 1.53 2.02 -18.35
C TYR A 107 0.86 1.30 -17.19
N LEU A 108 0.79 -0.03 -17.21
CA LEU A 108 0.23 -0.84 -16.12
C LEU A 108 1.03 -0.67 -14.83
N SER A 109 2.37 -0.66 -14.91
CA SER A 109 3.24 -0.35 -13.76
C SER A 109 2.87 1.01 -13.15
N ASN A 110 2.75 2.05 -13.97
CA ASN A 110 2.36 3.39 -13.52
C ASN A 110 0.97 3.41 -12.88
N CYS A 111 -0.02 2.70 -13.42
CA CYS A 111 -1.33 2.54 -12.79
C CYS A 111 -1.21 1.90 -11.40
N LEU A 112 -0.41 0.85 -11.26
CA LEU A 112 -0.18 0.18 -9.97
C LEU A 112 0.52 1.09 -8.97
N THR A 113 1.47 1.93 -9.38
CA THR A 113 2.16 2.86 -8.45
C THR A 113 1.21 3.87 -7.78
N LEU A 114 0.09 4.21 -8.44
CA LEU A 114 -0.88 5.21 -7.97
C LEU A 114 -2.08 4.57 -7.25
N LEU A 115 -2.26 3.26 -7.38
CA LEU A 115 -3.33 2.51 -6.73
C LEU A 115 -3.30 2.60 -5.18
N PRO A 116 -2.14 2.56 -4.48
CA PRO A 116 -2.06 2.69 -3.02
C PRO A 116 -2.71 3.95 -2.44
N TYR A 117 -2.84 5.04 -3.21
CA TYR A 117 -3.48 6.27 -2.76
C TYR A 117 -4.97 6.09 -2.45
N GLY A 118 -5.60 4.98 -2.87
CA GLY A 118 -6.95 4.57 -2.49
C GLY A 118 -7.06 3.80 -1.17
N ASP A 119 -6.00 3.70 -0.36
CA ASP A 119 -5.94 2.85 0.85
C ASP A 119 -6.32 1.39 0.57
N LEU A 120 -5.46 0.69 -0.17
CA LEU A 120 -5.67 -0.72 -0.43
C LEU A 120 -5.91 -1.49 0.87
N THR A 121 -6.94 -2.34 0.88
CA THR A 121 -7.38 -3.06 2.07
C THR A 121 -7.31 -4.57 1.87
N ARG A 122 -6.88 -5.29 2.90
CA ARG A 122 -6.76 -6.76 2.91
C ARG A 122 -8.09 -7.50 2.81
N TYR A 123 -9.21 -6.78 2.86
CA TYR A 123 -10.56 -7.33 2.80
C TYR A 123 -11.22 -7.18 1.44
N GLU A 124 -10.50 -6.63 0.46
CA GLU A 124 -10.91 -6.55 -0.93
C GLU A 124 -9.89 -7.26 -1.82
N SER A 125 -10.34 -7.79 -2.96
CA SER A 125 -9.48 -8.24 -4.05
C SER A 125 -9.47 -7.21 -5.18
N ILE A 126 -8.40 -7.21 -5.95
CA ILE A 126 -8.29 -6.39 -7.16
C ILE A 126 -7.89 -7.24 -8.35
N LYS A 127 -8.53 -7.00 -9.49
CA LYS A 127 -8.27 -7.70 -10.73
C LYS A 127 -7.46 -6.82 -11.68
N ILE A 128 -6.32 -7.33 -12.13
CA ILE A 128 -5.33 -6.59 -12.92
C ILE A 128 -5.03 -7.40 -14.21
N PRO A 129 -4.99 -6.76 -15.40
CA PRO A 129 -4.58 -7.42 -16.64
C PRO A 129 -3.10 -7.83 -16.55
N GLN A 130 -2.79 -9.05 -16.95
CA GLN A 130 -1.42 -9.54 -17.06
C GLN A 130 -1.28 -10.41 -18.31
N TYR A 131 -0.14 -10.31 -19.00
CA TYR A 131 0.15 -11.15 -20.15
C TYR A 131 0.84 -12.43 -19.69
N ILE A 132 0.18 -13.58 -19.85
CA ILE A 132 0.64 -14.87 -19.34
C ILE A 132 0.50 -15.93 -20.43
N ASP A 133 1.56 -16.70 -20.67
CA ASP A 133 1.61 -17.78 -21.66
C ASP A 133 1.05 -17.39 -23.04
N GLY A 134 1.33 -16.15 -23.49
CA GLY A 134 0.90 -15.65 -24.79
C GLY A 134 -0.50 -15.03 -24.85
N ASN A 135 -1.22 -14.93 -23.72
CA ASN A 135 -2.56 -14.37 -23.66
C ASN A 135 -2.72 -13.34 -22.54
N TRP A 136 -3.57 -12.34 -22.76
CA TRP A 136 -4.00 -11.43 -21.70
C TRP A 136 -5.02 -12.12 -20.81
N GLU A 137 -4.73 -12.16 -19.51
CA GLU A 137 -5.62 -12.67 -18.48
C GLU A 137 -5.91 -11.60 -17.44
N LEU A 138 -7.13 -11.65 -16.88
CA LEU A 138 -7.53 -10.78 -15.78
C LEU A 138 -7.30 -11.51 -14.46
N VAL A 139 -6.15 -11.24 -13.84
CA VAL A 139 -5.72 -11.96 -12.63
C VAL A 139 -6.27 -11.29 -11.38
N GLU A 140 -6.91 -12.06 -10.51
CA GLU A 140 -7.41 -11.59 -9.21
C GLU A 140 -6.35 -11.70 -8.12
N TYR A 141 -6.11 -10.62 -7.40
CA TYR A 141 -5.09 -10.49 -6.36
C TYR A 141 -5.69 -10.25 -4.98
N LEU A 142 -5.08 -10.87 -3.98
CA LEU A 142 -5.23 -10.49 -2.57
C LEU A 142 -4.30 -9.34 -2.24
N VAL A 143 -4.79 -8.39 -1.44
CA VAL A 143 -3.96 -7.30 -0.91
C VAL A 143 -3.37 -7.69 0.44
N LYS A 144 -2.06 -7.47 0.59
CA LYS A 144 -1.31 -7.58 1.86
C LYS A 144 -0.61 -6.26 2.17
N PRO A 145 -1.15 -5.43 3.08
CA PRO A 145 -0.44 -4.24 3.57
C PRO A 145 0.78 -4.64 4.39
N ILE A 146 1.94 -4.08 4.05
CA ILE A 146 3.23 -4.32 4.69
C ILE A 146 3.67 -3.01 5.34
N GLU A 147 3.61 -2.92 6.66
CA GLU A 147 4.03 -1.72 7.37
C GLU A 147 5.55 -1.52 7.22
N LEU A 148 5.98 -0.27 7.00
CA LEU A 148 7.38 0.14 6.86
C LEU A 148 7.90 0.83 8.13
N THR A 149 7.03 1.50 8.88
CA THR A 149 7.38 2.15 10.15
C THR A 149 7.51 1.15 11.30
N GLU A 150 8.39 1.41 12.25
CA GLU A 150 8.53 0.58 13.45
C GLU A 150 7.81 1.22 14.64
N ARG A 151 7.05 0.41 15.39
CA ARG A 151 6.26 0.85 16.56
C ARG A 151 6.72 0.25 17.89
N SER A 152 7.80 -0.52 17.89
CA SER A 152 8.40 -1.13 19.09
C SER A 152 9.26 -0.14 19.88
N GLY A 153 9.34 -0.37 21.19
CA GLY A 153 10.22 0.37 22.10
C GLY A 153 9.98 1.88 22.07
N TRP A 154 11.07 2.64 22.02
CA TRP A 154 11.05 4.11 22.08
C TRP A 154 10.43 4.77 20.83
N LYS A 155 10.40 4.09 19.68
CA LYS A 155 9.83 4.65 18.45
C LYS A 155 8.32 4.90 18.55
N ARG A 156 7.62 4.21 19.47
CA ARG A 156 6.20 4.43 19.76
C ARG A 156 5.88 5.86 20.20
N PHE A 157 6.84 6.59 20.75
CA PHE A 157 6.66 8.00 21.14
C PHE A 157 6.63 8.96 19.94
N PHE A 158 7.17 8.55 18.79
CA PHE A 158 7.33 9.38 17.59
C PHE A 158 6.40 8.96 16.43
N ILE A 159 5.84 7.75 16.49
CA ILE A 159 4.97 7.19 15.44
C ILE A 159 3.59 6.92 16.04
N GLN A 160 2.62 7.77 15.71
CA GLN A 160 1.20 7.54 15.96
C GLN A 160 0.57 6.73 14.83
N ASP A 161 -0.72 6.43 14.97
CA ASP A 161 -1.41 5.63 13.96
C ASP A 161 -1.41 6.31 12.58
N THR A 162 -1.61 7.64 12.50
CA THR A 162 -1.59 8.42 11.25
C THR A 162 -0.21 8.50 10.58
N ASP A 163 0.85 8.11 11.28
CA ASP A 163 2.22 8.20 10.82
C ASP A 163 2.72 6.89 10.20
N ARG A 164 1.92 5.83 10.30
CA ARG A 164 2.32 4.52 9.79
C ARG A 164 2.41 4.56 8.27
N VAL A 165 3.49 4.07 7.70
CA VAL A 165 3.68 4.00 6.25
C VAL A 165 3.59 2.55 5.80
N PHE A 166 2.99 2.29 4.64
CA PHE A 166 2.78 0.93 4.12
C PHE A 166 3.28 0.80 2.68
N ALA A 167 3.89 -0.34 2.38
CA ALA A 167 3.94 -0.92 1.04
C ALA A 167 2.79 -1.93 0.90
N TYR A 168 2.50 -2.36 -0.32
CA TYR A 168 1.40 -3.29 -0.60
C TYR A 168 1.88 -4.46 -1.46
N GLY A 169 1.79 -5.66 -0.91
CA GLY A 169 1.95 -6.90 -1.65
C GLY A 169 0.62 -7.31 -2.29
N LEU A 170 0.66 -7.71 -3.56
CA LEU A 170 -0.45 -8.29 -4.29
C LEU A 170 -0.13 -9.74 -4.63
N GLU A 171 -0.91 -10.67 -4.09
CA GLU A 171 -0.73 -12.10 -4.30
C GLU A 171 -1.80 -12.63 -5.26
N PRO A 172 -1.45 -13.23 -6.42
CA PRO A 172 -2.43 -13.85 -7.31
C PRO A 172 -3.23 -14.88 -6.52
N LEU A 173 -4.54 -14.97 -6.70
CA LEU A 173 -5.39 -15.87 -5.92
C LEU A 173 -5.58 -17.24 -6.59
N PHE A 174 -5.82 -17.24 -7.90
CA PHE A 174 -6.17 -18.43 -8.67
C PHE A 174 -5.19 -18.74 -9.81
N HIS A 175 -4.17 -17.91 -10.02
CA HIS A 175 -3.24 -18.05 -11.15
C HIS A 175 -1.82 -18.36 -10.69
N ARG A 176 -1.32 -19.58 -10.97
CA ARG A 176 0.00 -20.05 -10.50
C ARG A 176 1.18 -19.47 -11.27
N LYS A 177 0.98 -18.98 -12.48
CA LYS A 177 2.05 -18.39 -13.30
C LYS A 177 2.04 -16.86 -13.29
N ALA A 178 1.04 -16.26 -12.66
CA ALA A 178 0.94 -14.80 -12.62
C ALA A 178 2.01 -14.24 -11.68
N GLU A 179 2.63 -13.14 -12.06
CA GLU A 179 3.60 -12.47 -11.18
C GLU A 179 2.86 -11.86 -9.99
N SER A 180 3.47 -11.95 -8.80
CA SER A 180 3.06 -11.16 -7.64
C SER A 180 3.55 -9.72 -7.83
N HIS A 181 2.87 -8.75 -7.23
CA HIS A 181 3.32 -7.35 -7.28
C HIS A 181 3.68 -6.82 -5.90
N LEU A 182 4.80 -6.12 -5.79
CA LEU A 182 5.11 -5.30 -4.62
C LEU A 182 5.04 -3.83 -5.01
N ILE A 183 4.19 -3.07 -4.34
CA ILE A 183 3.95 -1.67 -4.65
C ILE A 183 4.42 -0.81 -3.47
N PHE A 184 5.42 0.02 -3.74
CA PHE A 184 5.83 1.06 -2.80
C PHE A 184 5.06 2.35 -3.10
N MET A 185 4.32 2.84 -2.11
CA MET A 185 3.60 4.10 -2.22
C MET A 185 4.58 5.28 -2.19
N GLY A 186 4.35 6.27 -3.06
CA GLY A 186 5.03 7.56 -3.01
C GLY A 186 4.68 8.39 -1.78
N THR A 187 5.28 9.56 -1.68
CA THR A 187 4.92 10.53 -0.64
C THR A 187 3.46 10.94 -0.83
N THR A 188 2.67 10.79 0.23
CA THR A 188 1.24 11.08 0.19
C THR A 188 0.97 12.58 0.36
N TYR A 189 -0.30 12.96 0.47
CA TYR A 189 -0.74 14.33 0.70
C TYR A 189 -0.84 14.63 2.22
N PRO A 190 -0.97 15.90 2.66
CA PRO A 190 -0.89 16.27 4.09
C PRO A 190 -1.82 15.51 5.04
N ALA A 191 -3.07 15.25 4.64
CA ALA A 191 -4.01 14.46 5.43
C ALA A 191 -3.82 12.94 5.24
N GLY A 192 -2.98 12.52 4.29
CA GLY A 192 -2.69 11.14 3.92
C GLY A 192 -1.90 10.40 4.99
N GLN A 193 -2.07 9.08 4.99
CA GLN A 193 -1.45 8.18 5.97
C GLN A 193 0.07 8.13 5.78
N GLY A 194 0.82 8.48 6.83
CA GLY A 194 2.29 8.40 6.83
C GLY A 194 3.00 9.60 6.20
N PHE A 195 2.29 10.70 5.91
CA PHE A 195 2.84 11.89 5.25
C PHE A 195 4.12 12.42 5.91
N LEU A 196 4.08 12.68 7.22
CA LEU A 196 5.20 13.31 7.93
C LEU A 196 6.45 12.41 7.94
N PRO A 197 6.37 11.11 8.27
CA PRO A 197 7.53 10.23 8.14
C PRO A 197 8.10 10.15 6.73
N GLN A 198 7.25 10.11 5.69
CA GLN A 198 7.72 10.10 4.30
C GLN A 198 8.49 11.38 3.96
N VAL A 199 7.95 12.57 4.27
CA VAL A 199 8.64 13.86 4.08
C VAL A 199 9.97 13.91 4.84
N ASN A 200 9.99 13.35 6.05
CA ASN A 200 11.20 13.28 6.86
C ASN A 200 12.27 12.41 6.20
N THR A 201 11.90 11.27 5.63
CA THR A 201 12.83 10.37 4.93
C THR A 201 13.23 10.84 3.53
N ASP A 202 12.37 11.61 2.85
CA ASP A 202 12.70 12.26 1.58
C ASP A 202 13.83 13.26 1.75
N SER A 203 13.85 13.91 2.91
CA SER A 203 14.70 15.04 3.19
C SER A 203 16.02 14.69 3.86
N ASN A 204 16.32 13.42 4.16
CA ASN A 204 17.60 13.09 4.78
C ASN A 204 18.76 13.18 3.76
N GLY A 205 19.64 14.17 3.93
CA GLY A 205 20.59 14.60 2.91
C GLY A 205 21.73 13.64 2.55
N PHE A 206 22.14 12.75 3.44
CA PHE A 206 23.32 11.88 3.27
C PHE A 206 22.99 10.42 2.94
N GLU A 207 21.72 10.11 2.72
CA GLU A 207 21.23 8.78 2.34
C GLU A 207 20.39 8.85 1.06
N THR A 208 20.10 7.70 0.45
CA THR A 208 19.13 7.65 -0.64
C THR A 208 17.76 8.07 -0.10
N VAL A 209 16.96 8.80 -0.90
CA VAL A 209 15.56 9.10 -0.55
C VAL A 209 14.85 7.83 -0.07
N GLY A 210 14.29 7.87 1.14
CA GLY A 210 13.55 6.75 1.72
C GLY A 210 14.40 5.64 2.34
N GLU A 211 15.74 5.74 2.36
CA GLU A 211 16.61 4.65 2.85
C GLU A 211 16.31 4.26 4.30
N SER A 212 16.19 5.23 5.20
CA SER A 212 15.79 4.98 6.59
C SER A 212 14.43 4.28 6.71
N LEU A 213 13.46 4.62 5.85
CA LEU A 213 12.14 3.98 5.81
C LEU A 213 12.23 2.53 5.30
N TYR A 214 13.00 2.31 4.22
CA TYR A 214 13.28 0.98 3.69
C TYR A 214 13.90 0.08 4.77
N ILE A 215 14.93 0.57 5.46
CA ILE A 215 15.62 -0.19 6.51
C ILE A 215 14.66 -0.59 7.65
N MET A 216 13.78 0.31 8.09
CA MET A 216 12.77 -0.02 9.10
C MET A 216 11.77 -1.08 8.63
N GLY A 217 11.39 -1.06 7.35
CA GLY A 217 10.44 -2.00 6.74
C GLY A 217 11.06 -3.31 6.25
N ARG A 218 12.38 -3.33 6.03
CA ARG A 218 13.11 -4.36 5.27
C ARG A 218 12.76 -5.78 5.68
N LYS A 219 12.74 -6.06 6.98
CA LYS A 219 12.42 -7.40 7.51
C LYS A 219 11.04 -7.88 7.06
N ARG A 220 10.02 -7.03 7.19
CA ARG A 220 8.62 -7.35 6.83
C ARG A 220 8.42 -7.47 5.32
N ILE A 221 9.13 -6.64 4.55
CA ILE A 221 9.18 -6.77 3.09
C ILE A 221 9.75 -8.13 2.70
N HIS A 222 10.91 -8.50 3.25
CA HIS A 222 11.58 -9.77 2.95
C HIS A 222 10.76 -10.97 3.42
N GLU A 223 10.13 -10.89 4.59
CA GLU A 223 9.19 -11.91 5.08
C GLU A 223 8.05 -12.13 4.06
N TRP A 224 7.45 -11.07 3.52
CA TRP A 224 6.42 -11.22 2.48
C TRP A 224 6.99 -11.76 1.15
N LEU A 225 8.13 -11.25 0.68
CA LEU A 225 8.77 -11.66 -0.58
C LEU A 225 9.10 -13.17 -0.57
N ASN A 226 9.62 -13.68 0.54
CA ASN A 226 10.00 -15.08 0.70
C ASN A 226 8.79 -16.03 0.74
N THR A 227 7.57 -15.53 0.96
CA THR A 227 6.35 -16.36 0.87
C THR A 227 5.82 -16.51 -0.55
N GLN A 228 6.35 -15.75 -1.51
CA GLN A 228 5.88 -15.77 -2.89
C GLN A 228 6.52 -16.93 -3.66
N ASN A 229 5.68 -17.76 -4.29
CA ASN A 229 6.16 -18.84 -5.18
C ASN A 229 6.44 -18.34 -6.61
N ASN A 230 5.90 -17.17 -6.96
CA ASN A 230 5.96 -16.61 -8.30
C ASN A 230 7.06 -15.53 -8.36
N LYS A 231 7.50 -15.16 -9.57
CA LYS A 231 8.33 -13.97 -9.73
C LYS A 231 7.57 -12.73 -9.27
N ILE A 232 8.32 -11.73 -8.83
CA ILE A 232 7.77 -10.54 -8.21
C ILE A 232 8.13 -9.33 -9.06
N HIS A 233 7.10 -8.61 -9.51
CA HIS A 233 7.23 -7.32 -10.15
C HIS A 233 7.12 -6.23 -9.09
N VAL A 234 8.12 -5.36 -9.02
CA VAL A 234 8.15 -4.25 -8.05
C VAL A 234 7.88 -2.95 -8.78
N CYS A 235 7.03 -2.09 -8.21
CA CYS A 235 6.85 -0.75 -8.75
C CYS A 235 6.61 0.30 -7.66
N GLY A 236 6.88 1.55 -8.01
CA GLY A 236 6.58 2.69 -7.15
C GLY A 236 6.81 4.02 -7.85
N VAL A 237 6.19 5.07 -7.34
CA VAL A 237 6.31 6.44 -7.86
C VAL A 237 6.99 7.34 -6.84
N SER A 238 7.81 8.31 -7.28
CA SER A 238 8.45 9.29 -6.38
C SER A 238 9.30 8.60 -5.30
N LEU A 239 9.10 8.90 -4.01
CA LEU A 239 9.66 8.14 -2.89
C LEU A 239 9.48 6.62 -3.05
N GLY A 240 8.30 6.16 -3.48
CA GLY A 240 8.02 4.75 -3.69
C GLY A 240 8.88 4.15 -4.81
N GLY A 241 9.19 4.94 -5.83
CA GLY A 241 10.15 4.57 -6.85
C GLY A 241 11.56 4.43 -6.28
N SER A 242 12.01 5.36 -5.44
CA SER A 242 13.31 5.26 -4.73
C SER A 242 13.39 4.03 -3.81
N LEU A 243 12.31 3.69 -3.09
CA LEU A 243 12.20 2.46 -2.30
C LEU A 243 12.29 1.19 -3.17
N SER A 244 11.69 1.23 -4.36
CA SER A 244 11.77 0.15 -5.34
C SER A 244 13.21 -0.05 -5.81
N LEU A 245 13.94 1.04 -6.08
CA LEU A 245 15.37 1.00 -6.45
C LEU A 245 16.26 0.50 -5.31
N LEU A 246 15.94 0.84 -4.06
CA LEU A 246 16.64 0.31 -2.87
C LEU A 246 16.43 -1.20 -2.72
N LEU A 247 15.22 -1.71 -2.98
CA LEU A 247 14.97 -3.15 -3.00
C LEU A 247 15.71 -3.85 -4.15
N ALA A 248 15.79 -3.22 -5.33
CA ALA A 248 16.43 -3.80 -6.51
C ALA A 248 17.93 -4.12 -6.31
N ILE A 249 18.62 -3.32 -5.49
CA ILE A 249 20.03 -3.51 -5.16
C ILE A 249 20.27 -4.37 -3.92
N ASP A 250 19.21 -4.74 -3.20
CA ASP A 250 19.31 -5.52 -1.99
C ASP A 250 19.39 -7.03 -2.31
N LYS A 251 19.87 -7.81 -1.34
CA LYS A 251 20.01 -9.26 -1.43
C LYS A 251 18.95 -9.95 -0.59
N GLY A 252 18.35 -11.01 -1.12
CA GLY A 252 17.44 -11.89 -0.40
C GLY A 252 17.20 -13.21 -1.14
N ASP A 253 16.39 -14.08 -0.53
CA ASP A 253 16.00 -15.39 -1.08
C ASP A 253 14.63 -15.29 -1.79
N TYR A 254 14.57 -14.38 -2.75
CA TYR A 254 13.38 -14.12 -3.56
C TYR A 254 13.80 -13.77 -4.98
N LYS A 255 12.85 -13.87 -5.93
CA LYS A 255 13.11 -13.61 -7.34
C LYS A 255 12.29 -12.43 -7.86
N LEU A 256 12.98 -11.32 -8.11
CA LEU A 256 12.41 -10.14 -8.74
C LEU A 256 12.48 -10.31 -10.27
N SER A 257 11.36 -10.17 -10.97
CA SER A 257 11.32 -10.18 -12.45
C SER A 257 11.76 -8.84 -13.01
N ARG A 258 11.12 -7.77 -12.51
CA ARG A 258 11.26 -6.41 -13.00
C ARG A 258 11.00 -5.41 -11.87
N VAL A 259 11.65 -4.26 -11.94
CA VAL A 259 11.47 -3.12 -11.05
C VAL A 259 11.20 -1.88 -11.90
N ASP A 260 9.98 -1.35 -11.85
CA ASP A 260 9.60 -0.11 -12.55
C ASP A 260 9.49 1.05 -11.55
N ALA A 261 10.42 2.00 -11.63
CA ALA A 261 10.42 3.19 -10.80
C ALA A 261 9.94 4.39 -11.63
N LEU A 262 8.76 4.91 -11.30
CA LEU A 262 8.18 6.09 -11.94
C LEU A 262 8.62 7.36 -11.20
N ASN A 263 9.21 8.30 -11.92
CA ASN A 263 9.67 9.58 -11.41
C ASN A 263 10.45 9.52 -10.06
N PRO A 264 11.38 8.56 -9.85
CA PRO A 264 12.05 8.39 -8.56
C PRO A 264 13.17 9.40 -8.37
N ALA A 265 13.53 9.72 -7.13
CA ALA A 265 14.87 10.21 -6.86
C ALA A 265 15.86 9.05 -7.00
N GLY A 266 17.01 9.31 -7.62
CA GLY A 266 18.08 8.32 -7.77
C GLY A 266 18.79 8.00 -6.46
N LEU A 267 19.69 7.04 -6.55
CA LEU A 267 20.52 6.58 -5.44
C LEU A 267 21.44 7.71 -4.96
N HIS A 268 21.81 7.69 -3.68
CA HIS A 268 22.87 8.56 -3.18
C HIS A 268 24.25 7.87 -3.33
N ASP A 269 25.30 8.64 -3.61
CA ASP A 269 26.65 8.12 -3.89
C ASP A 269 27.42 7.67 -2.62
N SER A 270 26.81 7.78 -1.44
CA SER A 270 27.42 7.33 -0.19
C SER A 270 27.46 5.80 -0.12
N LYS A 271 28.42 5.27 0.65
CA LYS A 271 28.47 3.83 0.92
C LYS A 271 27.21 3.43 1.69
N ARG A 272 26.47 2.47 1.15
CA ARG A 272 25.20 1.97 1.71
C ARG A 272 25.37 0.62 2.37
N THR A 273 24.49 0.34 3.31
CA THR A 273 24.48 -0.93 4.06
C THR A 273 24.01 -2.09 3.18
N TYR A 274 23.04 -1.85 2.30
CA TYR A 274 22.33 -2.88 1.53
C TYR A 274 22.45 -2.69 0.01
N ASP A 275 23.63 -2.29 -0.46
CA ASP A 275 23.94 -2.21 -1.91
C ASP A 275 24.77 -3.43 -2.30
N TYR A 276 24.10 -4.47 -2.78
CA TYR A 276 24.68 -5.73 -3.22
C TYR A 276 24.63 -5.88 -4.74
N TRP A 277 24.32 -4.81 -5.48
CA TRP A 277 24.03 -4.90 -6.91
C TRP A 277 25.08 -5.67 -7.71
N ASP A 278 26.37 -5.42 -7.44
CA ASP A 278 27.48 -6.08 -8.14
C ASP A 278 27.73 -7.52 -7.69
N GLU A 279 27.15 -7.94 -6.56
CA GLU A 279 27.20 -9.30 -6.01
C GLU A 279 25.99 -10.16 -6.42
N LEU A 280 24.94 -9.56 -6.99
CA LEU A 280 23.75 -10.27 -7.42
C LEU A 280 24.05 -11.15 -8.63
N LEU A 281 23.80 -12.46 -8.49
CA LEU A 281 23.94 -13.44 -9.58
C LEU A 281 22.80 -13.34 -10.61
N ASP A 282 21.59 -13.04 -10.14
CA ASP A 282 20.38 -12.88 -10.95
C ASP A 282 19.81 -11.48 -10.68
N LYS A 283 20.10 -10.54 -11.58
CA LYS A 283 19.67 -9.14 -11.47
C LYS A 283 18.28 -8.97 -12.08
N PRO A 284 17.33 -8.29 -11.42
CA PRO A 284 16.08 -7.93 -12.06
C PRO A 284 16.31 -6.93 -13.19
N ILE A 285 15.35 -6.87 -14.11
CA ILE A 285 15.27 -5.74 -15.05
C ILE A 285 14.87 -4.50 -14.25
N VAL A 286 15.71 -3.47 -14.23
CA VAL A 286 15.38 -2.20 -13.57
C VAL A 286 15.11 -1.13 -14.61
N VAL A 287 13.94 -0.51 -14.54
CA VAL A 287 13.48 0.53 -15.46
C VAL A 287 13.10 1.78 -14.69
N VAL A 288 13.73 2.90 -15.03
CA VAL A 288 13.47 4.22 -14.46
C VAL A 288 12.76 5.06 -15.51
N GLN A 289 11.53 5.47 -15.22
CA GLN A 289 10.76 6.39 -16.08
C GLN A 289 10.90 7.82 -15.56
N LYS A 290 11.47 8.69 -16.40
CA LYS A 290 11.56 10.14 -16.16
C LYS A 290 10.54 10.83 -17.05
N GLN A 291 9.41 11.25 -16.49
CA GLN A 291 8.33 11.86 -17.26
C GLN A 291 8.55 13.36 -17.44
N GLY A 292 8.45 13.82 -18.68
CA GLY A 292 8.51 15.23 -19.04
C GLY A 292 9.66 15.96 -18.35
N ASP A 293 9.32 17.04 -17.66
CA ASP A 293 10.27 17.88 -16.92
C ASP A 293 10.21 17.64 -15.40
N ASP A 294 9.79 16.45 -14.95
CA ASP A 294 9.66 16.09 -13.54
C ASP A 294 10.91 16.48 -12.71
N PRO A 295 10.74 17.26 -11.62
CA PRO A 295 11.88 17.78 -10.87
C PRO A 295 12.53 16.73 -9.96
N VAL A 296 11.80 15.67 -9.55
CA VAL A 296 12.31 14.69 -8.57
C VAL A 296 13.36 13.80 -9.21
N SER A 297 13.08 13.32 -10.42
CA SER A 297 13.97 12.49 -11.22
C SER A 297 15.25 13.17 -11.68
N ALA A 298 15.40 14.46 -11.40
CA ALA A 298 16.62 15.20 -11.65
C ALA A 298 17.73 14.91 -10.64
N PHE A 299 17.44 14.22 -9.52
CA PHE A 299 18.40 14.01 -8.43
C PHE A 299 18.86 12.55 -8.31
N GLY A 300 20.01 12.36 -7.66
CA GLY A 300 20.61 11.06 -7.40
C GLY A 300 21.33 10.45 -8.61
N SER A 301 21.77 9.21 -8.45
CA SER A 301 22.51 8.42 -9.43
C SER A 301 21.85 7.08 -9.75
N TRP A 302 22.16 6.56 -10.93
CA TRP A 302 21.67 5.29 -11.45
C TRP A 302 22.81 4.26 -11.50
N LYS A 303 22.50 2.96 -11.43
CA LYS A 303 23.47 1.91 -11.79
C LYS A 303 23.61 1.82 -13.32
N ASP A 304 24.78 1.43 -13.79
CA ASP A 304 25.15 1.54 -15.21
C ASP A 304 24.37 0.60 -16.15
N ASP A 305 23.83 -0.49 -15.61
CA ASP A 305 23.05 -1.52 -16.32
C ASP A 305 21.52 -1.36 -16.14
N TRP A 306 21.06 -0.23 -15.60
CA TRP A 306 19.63 0.10 -15.52
C TRP A 306 19.13 0.77 -16.80
N TYR A 307 17.88 0.52 -17.17
CA TYR A 307 17.22 1.21 -18.28
C TYR A 307 16.64 2.53 -17.82
N ILE A 308 17.23 3.64 -18.26
CA ILE A 308 16.73 4.98 -17.97
C ILE A 308 15.93 5.48 -19.18
N ILE A 309 14.64 5.71 -19.00
CA ILE A 309 13.73 6.12 -20.06
C ILE A 309 13.27 7.55 -19.82
N GLN A 310 13.53 8.44 -20.77
CA GLN A 310 12.89 9.75 -20.82
C GLN A 310 11.56 9.61 -21.58
N VAL A 311 10.47 9.90 -20.88
CA VAL A 311 9.10 9.76 -21.38
C VAL A 311 8.59 11.15 -21.78
N THR A 312 8.37 11.36 -23.08
CA THR A 312 7.89 12.64 -23.62
C THR A 312 6.46 12.48 -24.13
N PRO A 313 5.44 13.02 -23.45
CA PRO A 313 4.06 12.92 -23.88
C PRO A 313 3.76 13.77 -25.13
N PRO A 314 2.64 13.50 -25.84
CA PRO A 314 2.06 14.45 -26.78
C PRO A 314 1.76 15.80 -26.10
N ASN A 315 1.92 16.91 -26.82
CA ASN A 315 1.77 18.26 -26.26
C ASN A 315 0.38 18.51 -25.68
N GLU A 316 -0.66 17.97 -26.33
CA GLU A 316 -2.06 18.07 -25.91
C GLU A 316 -2.39 17.25 -24.67
N LYS A 317 -1.51 16.32 -24.26
CA LYS A 317 -1.65 15.49 -23.06
C LYS A 317 -0.75 15.92 -21.92
N LYS A 318 0.29 16.72 -22.21
CA LYS A 318 1.25 17.21 -21.23
C LYS A 318 0.57 18.18 -20.25
N GLY A 319 0.90 18.05 -18.98
CA GLY A 319 0.49 19.00 -17.95
C GLY A 319 1.07 20.41 -18.17
N PRO A 320 0.51 21.43 -17.51
CA PRO A 320 0.89 22.83 -17.70
C PRO A 320 2.25 23.18 -17.07
N ASN A 321 2.79 22.31 -16.21
CA ASN A 321 4.04 22.53 -15.50
C ASN A 321 4.70 21.19 -15.12
N CYS A 322 5.96 21.26 -14.71
CA CYS A 322 6.75 20.09 -14.30
C CYS A 322 6.20 19.34 -13.08
N PHE A 323 5.38 19.98 -12.24
CA PHE A 323 4.74 19.30 -11.11
C PHE A 323 3.66 18.33 -11.58
N CYS A 324 2.93 18.65 -12.64
CA CYS A 324 1.97 17.72 -13.24
C CYS A 324 2.64 16.51 -13.89
N ASP A 325 3.83 16.68 -14.46
CA ASP A 325 4.63 15.58 -15.00
C ASP A 325 5.03 14.56 -13.91
N HIS A 326 4.99 14.95 -12.63
CA HIS A 326 5.32 14.07 -11.50
C HIS A 326 4.29 12.95 -11.28
N PHE A 327 3.00 13.23 -11.49
CA PHE A 327 1.90 12.34 -11.08
C PHE A 327 0.98 11.88 -12.21
N LEU A 328 1.10 12.44 -13.41
CA LEU A 328 0.36 11.97 -14.59
C LEU A 328 0.99 10.69 -15.14
N ASN A 329 0.19 9.87 -15.84
CA ASN A 329 0.67 8.67 -16.51
C ASN A 329 0.72 8.89 -18.03
N TYR A 330 1.91 9.22 -18.54
CA TYR A 330 2.09 9.49 -19.97
C TYR A 330 2.32 8.25 -20.84
N ALA A 331 2.55 7.07 -20.25
CA ALA A 331 2.84 5.87 -21.03
C ALA A 331 1.65 5.39 -21.87
N GLY A 332 0.44 5.86 -21.57
CA GLY A 332 -0.80 5.38 -22.17
C GLY A 332 -1.14 5.93 -23.56
N PHE A 333 -0.34 6.83 -24.14
CA PHE A 333 -0.68 7.48 -25.41
C PHE A 333 0.15 6.96 -26.57
N ALA A 334 -0.49 6.75 -27.72
CA ALA A 334 0.20 6.36 -28.94
C ALA A 334 1.24 7.40 -29.41
N GLY A 335 1.07 8.68 -29.05
CA GLY A 335 2.05 9.71 -29.40
C GLY A 335 3.26 9.82 -28.47
N THR A 336 3.28 9.11 -27.34
CA THR A 336 4.35 9.24 -26.33
C THR A 336 5.67 8.68 -26.85
N LYS A 337 6.76 9.43 -26.69
CA LYS A 337 8.11 8.97 -27.04
C LYS A 337 8.84 8.43 -25.81
N PHE A 338 9.58 7.34 -26.00
CA PHE A 338 10.36 6.66 -24.98
C PHE A 338 11.82 6.62 -25.43
N ASP A 339 12.62 7.56 -24.92
CA ASP A 339 14.03 7.69 -25.24
C ASP A 339 14.89 7.00 -24.18
N TYR A 340 15.62 5.95 -24.55
CA TYR A 340 16.57 5.29 -23.65
C TYR A 340 17.86 6.11 -23.55
N ILE A 341 18.26 6.42 -22.32
CA ILE A 341 19.44 7.21 -22.00
C ILE A 341 20.46 6.32 -21.28
N GLU A 342 21.75 6.48 -21.61
CA GLU A 342 22.83 5.86 -20.84
C GLU A 342 22.87 6.41 -19.41
N ALA A 343 22.82 5.51 -18.43
CA ALA A 343 22.90 5.83 -17.01
C ALA A 343 24.15 6.65 -16.66
N GLU A 344 25.33 6.26 -17.17
CA GLU A 344 26.59 6.96 -16.94
C GLU A 344 26.55 8.42 -17.42
N GLN A 345 26.06 8.65 -18.65
CA GLN A 345 25.93 9.99 -19.22
C GLN A 345 24.95 10.86 -18.42
N ASP A 346 23.81 10.29 -18.00
CA ASP A 346 22.83 11.00 -17.19
C ASP A 346 23.39 11.33 -15.80
N ASN A 347 24.12 10.41 -15.17
CA ASN A 347 24.81 10.59 -13.89
C ASN A 347 25.84 11.73 -13.94
N ILE A 348 26.68 11.79 -14.98
CA ILE A 348 27.69 12.84 -15.14
C ILE A 348 27.05 14.23 -15.20
N LYS A 349 25.93 14.38 -15.94
CA LYS A 349 25.21 15.65 -16.06
C LYS A 349 24.65 16.16 -14.73
N ARG A 350 24.46 15.28 -13.74
CA ARG A 350 23.80 15.57 -12.45
C ARG A 350 24.77 15.83 -11.31
N LYS A 351 26.04 15.43 -11.45
CA LYS A 351 27.02 15.38 -10.34
C LYS A 351 27.08 16.67 -9.51
N THR A 352 27.19 17.83 -10.15
CA THR A 352 27.25 19.13 -9.46
C THR A 352 25.94 19.46 -8.74
N ARG A 353 24.79 19.23 -9.40
CA ARG A 353 23.47 19.44 -8.80
C ARG A 353 23.23 18.51 -7.61
N ASN A 354 23.64 17.26 -7.73
CA ASN A 354 23.52 16.27 -6.66
C ASN A 354 24.27 16.74 -5.42
N PHE A 355 25.52 17.17 -5.55
CA PHE A 355 26.27 17.65 -4.40
C PHE A 355 25.60 18.86 -3.70
N TRP A 356 25.28 19.92 -4.47
CA TRP A 356 24.79 21.17 -3.88
C TRP A 356 23.34 21.10 -3.37
N LEU A 357 22.42 20.54 -4.18
CA LEU A 357 21.00 20.54 -3.85
C LEU A 357 20.59 19.24 -3.15
N TYR A 358 20.95 18.09 -3.72
CA TYR A 358 20.52 16.79 -3.20
C TYR A 358 21.22 16.40 -1.90
N THR A 359 22.51 16.72 -1.74
CA THR A 359 23.23 16.44 -0.49
C THR A 359 23.13 17.63 0.47
N LEU A 360 23.71 18.78 0.12
CA LEU A 360 23.82 19.90 1.07
C LEU A 360 22.48 20.59 1.35
N GLY A 361 21.75 21.03 0.33
CA GLY A 361 20.46 21.72 0.50
C GLY A 361 19.45 20.89 1.30
N ARG A 362 19.32 19.62 0.94
CA ARG A 362 18.48 18.65 1.65
C ARG A 362 18.93 18.45 3.11
N SER A 363 20.23 18.33 3.38
CA SER A 363 20.78 18.24 4.74
C SER A 363 20.44 19.46 5.60
N LEU A 364 20.47 20.67 5.02
CA LEU A 364 20.12 21.90 5.74
C LEU A 364 18.64 21.89 6.13
N ILE A 365 17.74 21.58 5.19
CA ILE A 365 16.30 21.49 5.47
C ILE A 365 16.03 20.45 6.58
N TYR A 366 16.65 19.28 6.47
CA TYR A 366 16.49 18.23 7.45
C TYR A 366 17.03 18.61 8.83
N GLY A 367 18.27 19.08 8.90
CA GLY A 367 18.91 19.41 10.16
C GLY A 367 18.27 20.59 10.89
N PHE A 368 17.86 21.63 10.16
CA PHE A 368 17.32 22.86 10.77
C PHE A 368 15.81 22.88 10.96
N ILE A 369 15.04 22.14 10.14
CA ILE A 369 13.57 22.19 10.18
C ILE A 369 13.01 20.86 10.66
N LEU A 370 13.30 19.77 9.95
CA LEU A 370 12.60 18.51 10.14
C LEU A 370 13.05 17.74 11.38
N LEU A 371 14.35 17.74 11.69
CA LEU A 371 14.90 17.04 12.84
C LEU A 371 14.41 17.67 14.16
N PRO A 372 14.47 19.01 14.38
CA PRO A 372 13.89 19.63 15.57
C PRO A 372 12.38 19.41 15.66
N TYR A 373 11.67 19.49 14.52
CA TYR A 373 10.23 19.27 14.50
C TYR A 373 9.88 17.83 14.90
N THR A 374 10.51 16.84 14.27
CA THR A 374 10.21 15.40 14.45
C THR A 374 10.58 14.90 15.83
N TYR A 375 11.70 15.35 16.40
CA TYR A 375 12.22 14.81 17.67
C TYR A 375 11.96 15.68 18.90
N ALA A 376 11.60 16.96 18.75
CA ALA A 376 11.29 17.84 19.88
C ALA A 376 9.84 18.35 19.84
N VAL A 377 9.46 19.08 18.79
CA VAL A 377 8.14 19.77 18.74
C VAL A 377 6.99 18.77 18.71
N ARG A 378 7.08 17.77 17.83
CA ARG A 378 6.00 16.82 17.58
C ARG A 378 5.75 15.85 18.74
N PRO A 379 6.77 15.22 19.37
CA PRO A 379 6.56 14.39 20.56
C PRO A 379 6.03 15.20 21.74
N LEU A 380 6.48 16.46 21.90
CA LEU A 380 5.91 17.37 22.88
C LEU A 380 4.43 17.61 22.57
N PHE A 381 4.09 17.98 21.34
CA PHE A 381 2.69 18.17 20.94
C PHE A 381 1.83 16.92 21.22
N TYR A 382 2.31 15.73 20.87
CA TYR A 382 1.62 14.47 21.15
C TYR A 382 1.41 14.24 22.64
N PHE A 383 2.44 14.49 23.46
CA PHE A 383 2.34 14.41 24.90
C PHE A 383 1.29 15.40 25.45
N LEU A 384 1.33 16.66 25.00
CA LEU A 384 0.40 17.71 25.43
C LEU A 384 -1.03 17.39 24.96
N ALA A 385 -1.21 16.89 23.74
CA ALA A 385 -2.52 16.55 23.18
C ALA A 385 -3.14 15.33 23.89
N GLN A 386 -2.36 14.29 24.17
CA GLN A 386 -2.83 13.11 24.89
C GLN A 386 -3.16 13.43 26.35
N ASN A 387 -2.40 14.34 26.96
CA ASN A 387 -2.55 14.74 28.36
C ASN A 387 -3.21 16.12 28.50
N TRP A 388 -3.95 16.60 27.50
CA TRP A 388 -4.44 17.99 27.44
C TRP A 388 -5.24 18.40 28.68
N ARG A 389 -5.95 17.44 29.28
CA ARG A 389 -6.73 17.59 30.51
C ARG A 389 -5.89 17.94 31.74
N ILE A 390 -4.60 17.60 31.73
CA ILE A 390 -3.62 17.92 32.78
C ILE A 390 -2.76 19.10 32.32
N THR A 391 -2.33 19.07 31.05
CA THR A 391 -1.45 20.07 30.46
C THR A 391 -2.07 21.47 30.43
N VAL A 392 -3.31 21.63 29.98
CA VAL A 392 -3.97 22.95 29.88
C VAL A 392 -4.09 23.62 31.26
N PRO A 393 -4.53 22.93 32.32
CA PRO A 393 -4.50 23.46 33.69
C PRO A 393 -3.10 23.84 34.17
N VAL A 394 -2.10 22.96 33.99
CA VAL A 394 -0.72 23.21 34.43
C VAL A 394 -0.09 24.39 33.69
N LEU A 395 -0.32 24.51 32.38
CA LEU A 395 0.14 25.64 31.58
C LEU A 395 -0.54 26.93 32.04
N GLY A 396 -1.84 26.88 32.33
CA GLY A 396 -2.59 28.00 32.91
C GLY A 396 -2.03 28.45 34.26
N ILE A 397 -1.67 27.51 35.13
CA ILE A 397 -1.02 27.79 36.43
C ILE A 397 0.37 28.41 36.23
N LEU A 398 1.19 27.84 35.33
CA LEU A 398 2.55 28.33 35.07
C LEU A 398 2.57 29.72 34.44
N VAL A 399 1.71 29.98 33.45
CA VAL A 399 1.56 31.31 32.84
C VAL A 399 1.06 32.32 33.88
N SER A 400 0.08 31.94 34.71
CA SER A 400 -0.42 32.81 35.78
C SER A 400 0.64 33.09 36.85
N ALA A 401 1.43 32.10 37.24
CA ALA A 401 2.56 32.27 38.16
C ALA A 401 3.67 33.15 37.56
N SER A 402 3.96 32.99 36.27
CA SER A 402 4.95 33.81 35.55
C SER A 402 4.50 35.27 35.43
N LEU A 403 3.21 35.50 35.16
CA LEU A 403 2.61 36.85 35.14
C LEU A 403 2.60 37.49 36.54
N ALA A 404 2.42 36.70 37.60
CA ALA A 404 2.54 37.17 38.99
C ALA A 404 3.97 37.62 39.33
N VAL A 405 4.97 36.83 38.93
CA VAL A 405 6.39 37.15 39.12
C VAL A 405 6.79 38.39 38.30
N ALA A 406 6.19 38.59 37.12
CA ALA A 406 6.41 39.76 36.27
C ALA A 406 5.66 41.03 36.74
N GLY A 407 4.95 40.99 37.87
CA GLY A 407 4.31 42.16 38.49
C GLY A 407 3.00 42.63 37.84
N VAL A 408 2.40 41.83 36.96
CA VAL A 408 1.13 42.17 36.30
C VAL A 408 -0.04 41.74 37.19
N LEU A 409 -0.64 42.70 37.91
CA LEU A 409 -1.89 42.63 38.69
C LEU A 409 -2.14 41.30 39.46
N PRO A 410 -1.82 41.23 40.77
CA PRO A 410 -1.92 40.01 41.60
C PRO A 410 -3.28 39.29 41.57
N LEU A 411 -4.36 40.03 41.34
CA LEU A 411 -5.73 39.52 41.33
C LEU A 411 -6.03 38.62 40.11
N LEU A 412 -5.47 38.94 38.94
CA LEU A 412 -5.67 38.15 37.71
C LEU A 412 -4.86 36.85 37.75
N ALA A 413 -3.66 36.88 38.33
CA ALA A 413 -2.85 35.68 38.54
C ALA A 413 -3.48 34.70 39.54
N PHE A 414 -4.06 35.21 40.63
CA PHE A 414 -4.77 34.38 41.62
C PHE A 414 -6.02 33.71 41.01
N LEU A 415 -6.80 34.45 40.22
CA LEU A 415 -7.98 33.90 39.52
C LEU A 415 -7.60 32.85 38.47
N GLY A 416 -6.46 33.00 37.77
CA GLY A 416 -5.93 32.01 36.84
C GLY A 416 -5.48 30.70 37.50
N ILE A 417 -4.79 30.79 38.65
CA ILE A 417 -4.36 29.62 39.44
C ILE A 417 -5.56 28.86 40.00
N VAL A 418 -6.52 29.59 40.59
CA VAL A 418 -7.74 29.02 41.16
C VAL A 418 -8.64 28.43 40.06
N GLY A 419 -8.80 29.13 38.93
CA GLY A 419 -9.55 28.64 37.77
C GLY A 419 -8.93 27.38 37.13
N GLY A 420 -7.60 27.30 37.05
CA GLY A 420 -6.90 26.10 36.58
C GLY A 420 -7.11 24.89 37.49
N LEU A 421 -7.03 25.08 38.82
CA LEU A 421 -7.29 24.06 39.83
C LEU A 421 -8.75 23.56 39.80
N PHE A 422 -9.73 24.46 39.66
CA PHE A 422 -11.13 24.08 39.52
C PHE A 422 -11.44 23.38 38.19
N ALA A 423 -10.85 23.82 37.07
CA ALA A 423 -11.00 23.16 35.78
C ALA A 423 -10.43 21.72 35.81
N SER A 424 -9.30 21.51 36.46
CA SER A 424 -8.68 20.18 36.61
C SER A 424 -9.50 19.25 37.54
N ILE A 425 -10.08 19.77 38.62
CA ILE A 425 -11.01 19.01 39.47
C ILE A 425 -12.33 18.70 38.75
N PHE A 426 -12.89 19.65 38.00
CA PHE A 426 -14.15 19.48 37.28
C PHE A 426 -14.02 18.53 36.09
N ILE A 427 -12.89 18.57 35.36
CA ILE A 427 -12.57 17.61 34.28
C ILE A 427 -12.32 16.21 34.86
N SER A 428 -11.66 16.11 36.02
CA SER A 428 -11.48 14.84 36.72
C SER A 428 -12.82 14.27 37.23
N SER A 429 -13.76 15.09 37.66
CA SER A 429 -15.05 14.64 38.21
C SER A 429 -16.15 14.40 37.16
N CYS A 430 -16.22 15.18 36.08
CA CYS A 430 -17.27 15.08 35.06
C CYS A 430 -16.89 14.25 33.83
N CYS A 431 -15.58 14.00 33.60
CA CYS A 431 -15.07 13.29 32.42
C CYS A 431 -14.36 11.97 32.73
N PHE A 432 -14.73 11.28 33.81
CA PHE A 432 -14.77 9.81 33.85
C PHE A 432 -16.13 9.31 33.32
N PRO A 433 -16.45 9.41 32.01
CA PRO A 433 -17.37 8.43 31.49
C PRO A 433 -16.64 7.09 31.60
N LYS A 434 -17.28 6.10 32.23
CA LYS A 434 -17.05 4.70 31.86
C LYS A 434 -17.03 4.69 30.34
N ASN A 435 -15.88 4.40 29.74
CA ASN A 435 -15.70 4.40 28.31
C ASN A 435 -16.96 3.80 27.68
N LYS A 436 -17.73 4.60 26.94
CA LYS A 436 -18.66 4.06 25.96
C LYS A 436 -17.79 3.51 24.85
N VAL A 437 -17.16 2.38 25.15
CA VAL A 437 -16.72 1.41 24.17
C VAL A 437 -17.98 1.16 23.35
N SER A 438 -17.91 1.50 22.06
CA SER A 438 -18.82 0.98 21.04
C SER A 438 -19.12 -0.48 21.37
N LYS A 439 -20.36 -0.95 21.16
CA LYS A 439 -20.75 -2.34 21.43
C LYS A 439 -19.92 -3.33 20.57
N VAL A 440 -18.69 -3.55 20.98
CA VAL A 440 -17.76 -4.58 20.52
C VAL A 440 -17.72 -5.55 21.69
N ALA A 441 -17.96 -6.84 21.45
CA ALA A 441 -17.89 -7.79 22.54
C ALA A 441 -16.47 -7.76 23.13
N PRO A 442 -16.30 -7.87 24.46
CA PRO A 442 -15.02 -7.62 25.13
C PRO A 442 -13.83 -8.43 24.59
N VAL A 443 -14.07 -9.66 24.11
CA VAL A 443 -13.05 -10.53 23.51
C VAL A 443 -12.55 -10.01 22.15
N GLN A 444 -13.34 -9.21 21.43
CA GLN A 444 -13.09 -8.78 20.05
C GLN A 444 -12.31 -7.46 19.98
N ALA A 445 -12.58 -6.54 20.90
CA ALA A 445 -11.76 -5.34 21.08
C ALA A 445 -10.34 -5.74 21.52
N GLU A 446 -10.24 -6.76 22.37
CA GLU A 446 -8.96 -7.33 22.81
C GLU A 446 -8.17 -7.95 21.65
N HIS A 447 -8.82 -8.61 20.68
CA HIS A 447 -8.14 -9.13 19.48
C HIS A 447 -7.68 -8.03 18.52
N LEU A 448 -8.51 -7.03 18.23
CA LEU A 448 -8.13 -5.90 17.37
C LEU A 448 -7.01 -5.04 17.99
N GLU A 449 -7.05 -4.84 19.30
CA GLU A 449 -6.03 -4.12 20.07
C GLU A 449 -4.72 -4.94 20.20
N LYS A 450 -4.83 -6.27 20.32
CA LYS A 450 -3.68 -7.20 20.34
C LYS A 450 -2.93 -7.25 19.00
N GLU A 451 -3.64 -7.19 17.88
CA GLU A 451 -3.05 -7.21 16.53
C GLU A 451 -2.50 -5.84 16.08
N GLY A 452 -2.86 -4.76 16.78
CA GLY A 452 -2.30 -3.42 16.53
C GLY A 452 -2.55 -2.89 15.11
N LEU A 453 -3.67 -3.28 14.48
CA LEU A 453 -4.04 -2.84 13.13
C LEU A 453 -4.15 -1.31 13.05
N ALA A 454 -3.84 -0.78 11.88
CA ALA A 454 -3.98 0.66 11.63
C ALA A 454 -5.44 1.02 11.39
N GLN A 455 -5.85 2.23 11.75
CA GLN A 455 -7.26 2.64 11.58
C GLN A 455 -7.72 2.52 10.12
N LEU A 456 -6.84 2.77 9.15
CA LEU A 456 -7.15 2.58 7.71
C LEU A 456 -7.36 1.13 7.28
N HIS A 457 -6.96 0.16 8.11
CA HIS A 457 -7.12 -1.28 7.86
C HIS A 457 -8.08 -1.93 8.85
N ASP A 458 -8.90 -1.11 9.54
CA ASP A 458 -9.95 -1.59 10.41
C ASP A 458 -11.00 -2.37 9.58
N PRO A 459 -11.34 -3.62 9.95
CA PRO A 459 -12.31 -4.45 9.22
C PRO A 459 -13.73 -3.87 9.19
N SER A 460 -14.06 -2.92 10.09
CA SER A 460 -15.36 -2.24 10.15
C SER A 460 -15.54 -1.16 9.07
N LEU A 461 -14.45 -0.73 8.41
CA LEU A 461 -14.53 0.21 7.30
C LEU A 461 -15.35 -0.37 6.14
N ALA A 462 -16.06 0.52 5.42
CA ALA A 462 -16.88 0.12 4.30
C ALA A 462 -16.02 -0.47 3.16
N ARG A 463 -16.48 -1.59 2.63
CA ARG A 463 -15.86 -2.30 1.51
C ARG A 463 -16.70 -2.17 0.24
N ASN A 464 -16.05 -2.20 -0.91
CA ASN A 464 -16.71 -2.32 -2.21
C ASN A 464 -17.38 -3.70 -2.33
N PRO A 465 -18.71 -3.80 -2.53
CA PRO A 465 -19.42 -5.08 -2.50
C PRO A 465 -18.92 -6.12 -3.51
N THR A 466 -18.50 -5.69 -4.70
CA THR A 466 -18.00 -6.55 -5.78
C THR A 466 -16.54 -6.98 -5.58
N MET A 467 -15.82 -6.35 -4.66
CA MET A 467 -14.41 -6.63 -4.36
C MET A 467 -14.26 -7.31 -2.99
N ASP A 468 -15.29 -7.34 -2.14
CA ASP A 468 -15.24 -7.92 -0.79
C ASP A 468 -15.01 -9.45 -0.84
N ILE A 469 -13.82 -9.88 -0.41
CA ILE A 469 -13.39 -11.29 -0.44
C ILE A 469 -14.10 -12.15 0.61
N TYR A 470 -14.86 -11.55 1.53
CA TYR A 470 -15.64 -12.24 2.56
C TYR A 470 -17.11 -12.39 2.18
N SER A 471 -17.58 -11.72 1.13
CA SER A 471 -18.97 -11.79 0.68
C SER A 471 -19.28 -13.15 0.06
N ASN A 472 -20.39 -13.78 0.48
CA ASN A 472 -20.88 -15.00 -0.14
C ASN A 472 -21.40 -14.78 -1.58
N HIS A 473 -21.73 -13.54 -1.94
CA HIS A 473 -22.11 -13.20 -3.32
C HIS A 473 -20.93 -13.33 -4.28
N ASN A 474 -19.70 -13.18 -3.77
CA ASN A 474 -18.46 -13.31 -4.54
C ASN A 474 -17.86 -14.71 -4.40
N ALA A 475 -18.64 -15.71 -3.95
CA ALA A 475 -18.14 -17.08 -3.79
C ALA A 475 -17.71 -17.67 -5.13
N VAL A 476 -16.57 -18.37 -5.10
CA VAL A 476 -15.93 -19.02 -6.23
C VAL A 476 -15.93 -20.54 -6.05
N GLU A 477 -15.74 -21.26 -7.14
CA GLU A 477 -15.44 -22.69 -7.13
C GLU A 477 -13.94 -22.86 -7.30
N VAL A 478 -13.32 -23.61 -6.39
CA VAL A 478 -11.90 -23.99 -6.49
C VAL A 478 -11.79 -25.49 -6.54
N ASP A 479 -10.99 -25.98 -7.48
CA ASP A 479 -10.70 -27.40 -7.61
C ASP A 479 -9.68 -27.81 -6.55
N LEU A 480 -10.09 -28.72 -5.66
CA LEU A 480 -9.25 -29.27 -4.61
C LEU A 480 -9.24 -30.79 -4.70
N THR A 481 -8.06 -31.38 -4.53
CA THR A 481 -7.95 -32.83 -4.37
C THR A 481 -8.47 -33.23 -2.99
N TYR A 482 -8.94 -34.47 -2.88
CA TYR A 482 -9.32 -35.06 -1.59
C TYR A 482 -8.17 -35.02 -0.58
N GLN A 483 -6.93 -35.21 -1.03
CA GLN A 483 -5.75 -35.03 -0.18
C GLN A 483 -5.65 -33.60 0.36
N GLN A 484 -5.80 -32.58 -0.49
CA GLN A 484 -5.75 -31.18 -0.06
C GLN A 484 -6.87 -30.85 0.94
N ILE A 485 -8.08 -31.33 0.70
CA ILE A 485 -9.22 -31.16 1.61
C ILE A 485 -8.92 -31.84 2.96
N HIS A 486 -8.41 -33.08 2.93
CA HIS A 486 -8.01 -33.82 4.12
C HIS A 486 -6.97 -33.05 4.92
N THR A 487 -5.82 -32.73 4.31
CA THR A 487 -4.72 -32.00 4.95
C THR A 487 -5.20 -30.70 5.56
N TYR A 488 -5.95 -29.89 4.80
CA TYR A 488 -6.49 -28.62 5.28
C TYR A 488 -7.35 -28.79 6.55
N TYR A 489 -8.35 -29.67 6.50
CA TYR A 489 -9.26 -29.82 7.63
C TYR A 489 -8.60 -30.50 8.82
N ASP A 490 -7.70 -31.43 8.59
CA ASP A 490 -7.01 -32.16 9.63
C ASP A 490 -6.11 -31.24 10.45
N VAL A 491 -5.22 -30.46 9.81
CA VAL A 491 -4.34 -29.51 10.53
C VAL A 491 -5.14 -28.40 11.22
N MET A 492 -6.15 -27.84 10.55
CA MET A 492 -6.96 -26.76 11.13
C MET A 492 -7.83 -27.23 12.28
N ARG A 493 -8.26 -28.49 12.30
CA ARG A 493 -9.05 -29.04 13.41
C ARG A 493 -8.16 -29.43 14.57
N ARG A 494 -7.07 -30.17 14.32
CA ARG A 494 -6.18 -30.67 15.37
C ARG A 494 -5.32 -29.57 15.99
N LEU A 495 -4.60 -28.80 15.16
CA LEU A 495 -3.58 -27.87 15.63
C LEU A 495 -4.15 -26.52 16.08
N VAL A 496 -5.08 -25.96 15.29
CA VAL A 496 -5.60 -24.60 15.53
C VAL A 496 -6.86 -24.61 16.39
N LYS A 497 -7.75 -25.60 16.22
CA LYS A 497 -9.06 -25.62 16.89
C LYS A 497 -9.15 -26.59 18.06
N ASN A 498 -8.12 -27.40 18.31
CA ASN A 498 -8.11 -28.46 19.33
C ASN A 498 -9.35 -29.37 19.26
N LYS A 499 -9.71 -29.80 18.04
CA LYS A 499 -10.84 -30.70 17.76
C LYS A 499 -10.34 -32.00 17.10
N PRO A 500 -11.04 -33.13 17.29
CA PRO A 500 -10.76 -34.36 16.54
C PRO A 500 -10.79 -34.11 15.02
N SER A 501 -9.96 -34.82 14.25
CA SER A 501 -9.86 -34.69 12.79
C SER A 501 -11.22 -34.90 12.11
N LEU A 502 -11.94 -35.95 12.50
CA LEU A 502 -13.32 -36.20 12.09
C LEU A 502 -14.33 -35.53 13.03
N PRO A 503 -15.36 -34.84 12.51
CA PRO A 503 -16.47 -34.34 13.32
C PRO A 503 -17.34 -35.49 13.84
N SER A 504 -17.83 -35.37 15.08
CA SER A 504 -18.78 -36.30 15.68
C SER A 504 -20.18 -36.20 15.04
N GLU A 505 -20.60 -34.98 14.71
CA GLU A 505 -21.93 -34.67 14.17
C GLU A 505 -21.99 -34.73 12.64
N GLU A 506 -23.08 -35.31 12.13
CA GLU A 506 -23.43 -35.24 10.71
C GLU A 506 -24.12 -33.91 10.38
N LYS A 507 -23.31 -32.93 9.98
CA LYS A 507 -23.78 -31.66 9.45
C LYS A 507 -23.58 -31.62 7.94
N LYS A 508 -24.55 -31.06 7.22
CA LYS A 508 -24.41 -30.75 5.78
C LYS A 508 -23.12 -29.97 5.54
N SER A 509 -22.38 -30.34 4.51
CA SER A 509 -21.23 -29.57 4.06
C SER A 509 -21.70 -28.18 3.62
N LYS A 510 -20.90 -27.16 3.92
CA LYS A 510 -21.15 -25.79 3.47
C LYS A 510 -20.56 -25.52 2.07
N HIS A 511 -19.87 -26.51 1.49
CA HIS A 511 -18.99 -26.33 0.34
C HIS A 511 -19.29 -27.28 -0.81
N ILE A 512 -19.99 -28.38 -0.52
CA ILE A 512 -20.38 -29.41 -1.49
C ILE A 512 -21.84 -29.77 -1.19
N ASP A 513 -22.72 -29.59 -2.17
CA ASP A 513 -24.13 -29.87 -2.00
C ASP A 513 -24.41 -31.38 -1.90
N GLY A 514 -25.39 -31.75 -1.08
CA GLY A 514 -25.79 -33.16 -0.90
C GLY A 514 -24.88 -34.02 -0.02
N VAL A 515 -23.67 -33.55 0.33
CA VAL A 515 -22.68 -34.32 1.13
C VAL A 515 -22.60 -33.81 2.57
N THR A 516 -22.47 -34.72 3.55
CA THR A 516 -22.21 -34.31 4.94
C THR A 516 -20.72 -34.03 5.14
N LYS A 517 -20.36 -33.08 6.01
CA LYS A 517 -18.95 -32.79 6.30
C LYS A 517 -18.21 -34.03 6.84
N LYS A 518 -18.89 -34.90 7.58
CA LYS A 518 -18.30 -36.12 8.12
C LYS A 518 -17.99 -37.12 7.01
N SER A 519 -18.96 -37.42 6.13
CA SER A 519 -18.75 -38.33 4.98
C SER A 519 -17.65 -37.83 4.06
N LEU A 520 -17.65 -36.53 3.72
CA LEU A 520 -16.58 -35.92 2.92
C LEU A 520 -15.20 -36.18 3.53
N LEU A 521 -15.01 -35.89 4.81
CA LEU A 521 -13.70 -36.04 5.46
C LEU A 521 -13.28 -37.51 5.62
N GLN A 522 -14.24 -38.43 5.73
CA GLN A 522 -13.96 -39.86 5.72
C GLN A 522 -13.47 -40.30 4.34
N GLU A 523 -14.16 -39.91 3.27
CA GLU A 523 -13.71 -40.24 1.90
C GLU A 523 -12.36 -39.61 1.57
N CYS A 524 -12.14 -38.35 1.98
CA CYS A 524 -10.87 -37.67 1.78
C CYS A 524 -9.69 -38.34 2.50
N SER A 525 -9.95 -39.15 3.53
CA SER A 525 -8.91 -39.89 4.26
C SER A 525 -8.52 -41.21 3.61
N GLU A 526 -9.24 -41.65 2.56
CA GLU A 526 -8.93 -42.89 1.84
C GLU A 526 -7.78 -42.66 0.85
N PRO A 527 -6.62 -43.36 1.00
CA PRO A 527 -5.46 -43.14 0.13
C PRO A 527 -5.76 -43.37 -1.36
N LYS A 528 -6.67 -44.29 -1.68
CA LYS A 528 -7.08 -44.60 -3.06
C LYS A 528 -7.84 -43.47 -3.75
N LYS A 529 -8.34 -42.49 -3.00
CA LYS A 529 -9.13 -41.37 -3.51
C LYS A 529 -8.39 -40.04 -3.44
N HIS A 530 -7.15 -40.00 -2.97
CA HIS A 530 -6.39 -38.76 -2.73
C HIS A 530 -6.34 -37.82 -3.94
N ASP A 531 -6.19 -38.37 -5.14
CA ASP A 531 -6.08 -37.61 -6.40
C ASP A 531 -7.44 -37.17 -6.96
N PHE A 532 -8.55 -37.58 -6.33
CA PHE A 532 -9.88 -37.19 -6.79
C PHE A 532 -10.09 -35.69 -6.56
N VAL A 533 -10.38 -34.97 -7.64
CA VAL A 533 -10.61 -33.53 -7.64
C VAL A 533 -12.10 -33.26 -7.52
N VAL A 534 -12.47 -32.35 -6.61
CA VAL A 534 -13.85 -31.88 -6.48
C VAL A 534 -13.93 -30.36 -6.48
N PRO A 535 -14.98 -29.79 -7.10
CA PRO A 535 -15.25 -28.36 -7.02
C PRO A 535 -15.69 -28.01 -5.58
N PHE A 536 -15.03 -27.03 -5.00
CA PHE A 536 -15.25 -26.62 -3.62
C PHE A 536 -15.71 -25.16 -3.56
N ARG A 537 -16.99 -24.93 -3.25
CA ARG A 537 -17.56 -23.57 -3.24
C ARG A 537 -17.20 -22.82 -1.96
N VAL A 538 -16.46 -21.72 -2.10
CA VAL A 538 -15.92 -20.92 -0.98
C VAL A 538 -15.82 -19.43 -1.33
N THR A 539 -15.77 -18.56 -0.33
CA THR A 539 -15.42 -17.15 -0.56
C THR A 539 -13.94 -17.01 -0.97
N PRO A 540 -13.55 -15.94 -1.69
CA PRO A 540 -12.14 -15.71 -2.05
C PRO A 540 -11.20 -15.71 -0.83
N ALA A 541 -11.61 -15.09 0.29
CA ALA A 541 -10.85 -15.12 1.54
C ALA A 541 -10.65 -16.55 2.09
N LYS A 542 -11.64 -17.42 1.90
CA LYS A 542 -11.57 -18.81 2.34
C LYS A 542 -10.69 -19.64 1.41
N ALA A 543 -10.75 -19.41 0.10
CA ALA A 543 -9.84 -20.02 -0.87
C ALA A 543 -8.38 -19.66 -0.54
N ALA A 544 -8.12 -18.36 -0.30
CA ALA A 544 -6.82 -17.85 0.13
C ALA A 544 -6.31 -18.57 1.38
N HIS A 545 -7.12 -18.62 2.44
CA HIS A 545 -6.76 -19.30 3.68
C HIS A 545 -6.48 -20.79 3.48
N ILE A 546 -7.25 -21.50 2.65
CA ILE A 546 -6.97 -22.92 2.34
C ILE A 546 -5.60 -23.04 1.69
N ARG A 547 -5.32 -22.22 0.67
CA ARG A 547 -4.05 -22.24 -0.04
C ARG A 547 -2.85 -21.92 0.85
N HIS A 548 -2.93 -20.86 1.65
CA HIS A 548 -1.86 -20.49 2.59
C HIS A 548 -1.61 -21.60 3.61
N THR A 549 -2.68 -22.21 4.14
CA THR A 549 -2.56 -23.38 5.04
C THR A 549 -1.80 -24.53 4.37
N LEU A 550 -2.18 -24.89 3.13
CA LEU A 550 -1.53 -25.98 2.39
C LEU A 550 -0.05 -25.66 2.09
N THR A 551 0.24 -24.41 1.75
CA THR A 551 1.61 -23.94 1.49
C THR A 551 2.48 -24.04 2.74
N LEU A 552 1.97 -23.58 3.89
CA LEU A 552 2.69 -23.70 5.18
C LEU A 552 2.96 -25.15 5.56
N VAL A 553 1.98 -26.04 5.35
CA VAL A 553 2.17 -27.48 5.61
C VAL A 553 3.23 -28.07 4.68
N GLN A 554 3.25 -27.68 3.41
CA GLN A 554 4.25 -28.15 2.44
C GLN A 554 5.66 -27.64 2.77
N GLN A 555 5.80 -26.39 3.20
CA GLN A 555 7.09 -25.76 3.49
C GLN A 555 7.69 -26.21 4.83
N LEU A 556 6.87 -26.30 5.88
CA LEU A 556 7.34 -26.58 7.24
C LEU A 556 7.27 -28.07 7.59
N GLY A 557 6.30 -28.80 7.04
CA GLY A 557 5.95 -30.16 7.47
C GLY A 557 5.01 -30.17 8.69
N ILE A 558 4.18 -31.22 8.81
CA ILE A 558 3.13 -31.34 9.85
C ILE A 558 3.71 -31.41 11.28
N GLU A 559 4.91 -31.98 11.43
CA GLU A 559 5.56 -32.20 12.72
C GLU A 559 6.37 -30.98 13.20
N ASN A 560 6.47 -29.94 12.39
CA ASN A 560 7.28 -28.76 12.70
C ASN A 560 6.62 -27.90 13.79
N GLU A 561 7.39 -27.54 14.81
CA GLU A 561 6.92 -26.73 15.94
C GLU A 561 6.42 -25.34 15.51
N ASN A 562 6.97 -24.79 14.42
CA ASN A 562 6.56 -23.50 13.87
C ASN A 562 5.29 -23.56 13.03
N LEU A 563 4.81 -24.75 12.63
CA LEU A 563 3.60 -24.86 11.81
C LEU A 563 2.37 -24.34 12.57
N LYS A 564 2.21 -24.75 13.83
CA LYS A 564 1.06 -24.32 14.64
C LYS A 564 0.96 -22.79 14.78
N PRO A 565 1.99 -22.06 15.24
CA PRO A 565 1.89 -20.60 15.38
C PRO A 565 1.63 -19.91 14.03
N SER A 566 2.24 -20.35 12.93
CA SER A 566 1.97 -19.78 11.59
C SER A 566 0.54 -20.04 11.12
N LEU A 567 -0.02 -21.22 11.41
CA LEU A 567 -1.42 -21.52 11.11
C LEU A 567 -2.39 -20.72 11.98
N GLU A 568 -2.05 -20.49 13.25
CA GLU A 568 -2.84 -19.65 14.17
C GLU A 568 -2.85 -18.19 13.72
N GLU A 569 -1.70 -17.66 13.27
CA GLU A 569 -1.58 -16.31 12.69
C GLU A 569 -2.45 -16.19 11.41
N CYS A 570 -2.25 -17.09 10.45
CA CYS A 570 -3.04 -17.12 9.20
C CYS A 570 -4.56 -17.23 9.48
N TYR A 571 -4.95 -18.05 10.45
CA TYR A 571 -6.36 -18.19 10.84
C TYR A 571 -6.90 -16.95 11.54
N THR A 572 -6.08 -16.28 12.35
CA THR A 572 -6.42 -15.03 13.02
C THR A 572 -6.67 -13.94 11.99
N GLU A 573 -5.76 -13.75 11.02
CA GLU A 573 -5.95 -12.82 9.91
C GLU A 573 -7.27 -13.08 9.16
N TYR A 574 -7.54 -14.35 8.83
CA TYR A 574 -8.78 -14.74 8.17
C TYR A 574 -10.01 -14.43 9.01
N CYS A 575 -9.97 -14.65 10.32
CA CYS A 575 -11.09 -14.37 11.21
C CYS A 575 -11.37 -12.87 11.35
N ILE A 576 -10.33 -12.04 11.40
CA ILE A 576 -10.47 -10.59 11.55
C ILE A 576 -11.32 -9.99 10.42
N GLY A 577 -11.09 -10.40 9.18
CA GLY A 577 -11.85 -9.85 8.05
C GLY A 577 -13.32 -10.29 7.97
N LYS A 578 -13.74 -11.31 8.74
CA LYS A 578 -15.16 -11.68 8.85
C LYS A 578 -15.97 -10.72 9.70
N HIS A 579 -15.31 -9.79 10.39
CA HIS A 579 -15.99 -8.86 11.27
C HIS A 579 -16.67 -7.78 10.43
N ARG A 580 -17.99 -7.91 10.32
CA ARG A 580 -18.94 -6.85 9.96
C ARG A 580 -20.26 -7.08 10.69
#